data_AF-A0A932SSW4-F1
#
_entry.id   AF-A0A932SSW4-F1
#
_cell.length_a   1.000
_cell.length_b   1.000
_cell.length_c   1.000
_cell.angle_alpha   90.00
_cell.angle_beta   90.00
_cell.angle_gamma   90.00
#
_symmetry.space_group_name_H-M   'P 1'
#
loop_
_entity.id
_entity.type
_entity.pdbx_description
1 polymer ?
#
loop_
_entity_poly.entity_id
_entity_poly.type
_entity_poly.pdbx_seq_one_letter_code
_entity_poly.pdbx_strand_id
1 'polypeptide(L)'
;MSIKLGAEELLPFSEAAKLFPKNAKGKFPHVSQIYRYSNRGLRGVRLESLQCAGKRCTSREAVFRFFARLTEAATAGLGQVATDPTMVEDVDSQLDAFDFKTRRIKKAGTDNVAPTNSEGI
;
A
#
# COMPACT_ATOMS: atom_id res chain seq x y z
N MET A 1 4.90 7.87 18.25
CA MET A 1 5.79 9.02 17.99
C MET A 1 4.94 10.21 17.56
N SER A 2 5.36 11.42 17.89
CA SER A 2 4.67 12.67 17.57
C SER A 2 5.46 13.50 16.56
N ILE A 3 4.74 14.26 15.73
CA ILE A 3 5.31 15.23 14.79
C ILE A 3 6.01 16.35 15.56
N LYS A 4 7.21 16.76 15.11
CA LYS A 4 7.94 17.89 15.69
C LYS A 4 7.53 19.21 15.05
N LEU A 5 6.86 20.07 15.84
CA LEU A 5 6.44 21.41 15.38
C LEU A 5 7.66 22.31 15.14
N GLY A 6 7.72 23.00 14.00
CA GLY A 6 8.78 23.95 13.64
C GLY A 6 10.01 23.33 12.95
N ALA A 7 10.15 22.00 12.96
CA ALA A 7 11.22 21.29 12.25
C ALA A 7 10.73 20.53 11.00
N GLU A 8 9.44 20.19 10.96
CA GLU A 8 8.82 19.39 9.90
C GLU A 8 7.81 20.21 9.09
N GLU A 9 7.66 19.88 7.79
CA GLU A 9 6.73 20.57 6.89
C GLU A 9 5.32 19.99 7.04
N LEU A 10 4.42 20.74 7.67
CA LEU A 10 3.04 20.33 7.90
C LEU A 10 2.18 20.49 6.65
N LEU A 11 1.43 19.44 6.34
CA LEU A 11 0.56 19.33 5.18
C LEU A 11 -0.83 18.81 5.59
N PRO A 12 -1.92 19.37 5.04
CA PRO A 12 -3.25 18.81 5.23
C PRO A 12 -3.36 17.42 4.57
N PHE A 13 -4.27 16.58 5.05
CA PHE A 13 -4.44 15.21 4.52
C PHE A 13 -4.74 15.15 3.02
N SER A 14 -5.38 16.17 2.46
CA SER A 14 -5.63 16.31 1.03
C SER A 14 -4.33 16.42 0.21
N GLU A 15 -3.32 17.09 0.75
CA GLU A 15 -2.01 17.24 0.12
C GLU A 15 -1.13 16.03 0.40
N ALA A 16 -1.17 15.51 1.62
CA ALA A 16 -0.44 14.29 1.98
C ALA A 16 -0.82 13.11 1.06
N ALA A 17 -2.08 13.01 0.63
CA ALA A 17 -2.52 12.00 -0.33
C ALA A 17 -1.75 12.03 -1.67
N LYS A 18 -1.24 13.19 -2.09
CA LYS A 18 -0.48 13.35 -3.33
C LYS A 18 0.98 12.88 -3.21
N LEU A 19 1.49 12.73 -1.98
CA LEU A 19 2.81 12.17 -1.70
C LEU A 19 2.85 10.64 -1.87
N PHE A 20 1.68 10.00 -1.87
CA PHE A 20 1.59 8.56 -2.07
C PHE A 20 1.72 8.23 -3.55
N PRO A 21 2.30 7.07 -3.89
CA PRO A 21 2.33 6.61 -5.27
C PRO A 21 0.90 6.45 -5.80
N LYS A 22 0.75 6.74 -7.09
CA LYS A 22 -0.50 6.47 -7.81
C LYS A 22 -0.74 4.96 -7.84
N ASN A 23 -2.01 4.57 -7.72
CA ASN A 23 -2.40 3.17 -7.91
C ASN A 23 -2.24 2.74 -9.37
N ALA A 24 -2.45 1.45 -9.65
CA ALA A 24 -2.38 0.88 -11.01
C ALA A 24 -3.33 1.56 -12.03
N LYS A 25 -4.34 2.31 -11.56
CA LYS A 25 -5.26 3.10 -12.40
C LYS A 25 -4.81 4.56 -12.55
N GLY A 26 -3.59 4.90 -12.14
CA GLY A 26 -3.03 6.24 -12.21
C GLY A 26 -3.61 7.23 -11.20
N LYS A 27 -4.36 6.79 -10.20
CA LYS A 27 -5.05 7.66 -9.22
C LYS A 27 -4.34 7.67 -7.87
N PHE A 28 -4.28 8.85 -7.25
CA PHE A 28 -3.83 8.98 -5.86
C PHE A 28 -4.81 8.30 -4.89
N PRO A 29 -4.35 7.87 -3.71
CA PRO A 29 -5.24 7.42 -2.66
C PRO A 29 -6.25 8.50 -2.28
N HIS A 30 -7.52 8.10 -2.13
CA HIS A 30 -8.55 9.00 -1.60
C HIS A 30 -8.19 9.48 -0.18
N VAL A 31 -8.54 10.73 0.16
CA VAL A 31 -8.25 11.34 1.46
C VAL A 31 -8.77 10.51 2.64
N SER A 32 -9.91 9.81 2.48
CA SER A 32 -10.45 8.89 3.50
C SER A 32 -9.50 7.76 3.87
N GLN A 33 -8.61 7.34 2.95
CA GLN A 33 -7.58 6.35 3.26
C GLN A 33 -6.52 6.93 4.19
N ILE A 34 -6.14 8.19 4.01
CA ILE A 34 -5.21 8.89 4.90
C ILE A 34 -5.80 9.02 6.31
N TYR A 35 -7.10 9.39 6.40
CA TYR A 35 -7.83 9.36 7.67
C TYR A 35 -7.82 7.97 8.31
N ARG A 36 -8.04 6.92 7.52
CA ARG A 36 -7.97 5.54 8.01
C ARG A 36 -6.57 5.18 8.52
N TYR A 37 -5.51 5.57 7.82
CA TYR A 37 -4.13 5.31 8.23
C TYR A 37 -3.76 6.05 9.52
N SER A 38 -4.29 7.23 9.75
CA SER A 38 -4.07 7.92 11.02
C SER A 38 -4.90 7.33 12.17
N ASN A 39 -6.17 7.01 11.92
CA ASN A 39 -7.08 6.53 12.96
C ASN A 39 -6.83 5.06 13.34
N ARG A 40 -6.75 4.16 12.35
CA ARG A 40 -6.63 2.72 12.56
C ARG A 40 -5.26 2.17 12.19
N GLY A 41 -4.55 2.86 11.31
CA GLY A 41 -3.30 2.36 10.74
C GLY A 41 -3.51 1.43 9.55
N LEU A 42 -2.39 0.92 9.06
CA LEU A 42 -2.27 -0.08 8.02
C LEU A 42 -1.22 -1.11 8.48
N ARG A 43 -1.59 -2.39 8.53
CA ARG A 43 -0.68 -3.48 8.95
C ARG A 43 0.03 -3.21 10.30
N GLY A 44 -0.71 -2.66 11.27
CA GLY A 44 -0.18 -2.33 12.60
C GLY A 44 0.61 -1.01 12.68
N VAL A 45 0.92 -0.38 11.56
CA VAL A 45 1.62 0.92 11.51
C VAL A 45 0.60 2.05 11.40
N ARG A 46 0.69 3.09 12.24
CA ARG A 46 -0.20 4.26 12.19
C ARG A 46 0.52 5.49 11.64
N LEU A 47 -0.17 6.25 10.80
CA LEU A 47 0.33 7.52 10.28
C LEU A 47 0.21 8.60 11.36
N GLU A 48 1.33 9.25 11.64
CA GLU A 48 1.42 10.34 12.61
C GLU A 48 0.64 11.55 12.11
N SER A 49 -0.19 12.13 12.96
CA SER A 49 -1.01 13.29 12.63
C SER A 49 -1.23 14.19 13.83
N LEU A 50 -1.59 15.43 13.55
CA LEU A 50 -1.96 16.42 14.54
C LEU A 50 -3.18 17.22 14.09
N GLN A 51 -3.89 17.79 15.06
CA GLN A 51 -5.04 18.64 14.81
C GLN A 51 -4.56 20.10 14.75
N CYS A 52 -4.79 20.77 13.61
CA CYS A 52 -4.46 22.18 13.38
C CYS A 52 -5.72 22.94 12.98
N ALA A 53 -6.17 23.87 13.84
CA ALA A 53 -7.30 24.79 13.57
C ALA A 53 -8.53 24.11 12.92
N GLY A 54 -8.99 22.99 13.49
CA GLY A 54 -10.17 22.26 12.99
C GLY A 54 -9.91 21.28 11.83
N LYS A 55 -8.70 21.25 11.27
CA LYS A 55 -8.28 20.26 10.26
C LYS A 55 -7.24 19.30 10.81
N ARG A 56 -7.20 18.09 10.26
CA ARG A 56 -6.14 17.13 10.58
C ARG A 56 -5.02 17.24 9.54
N CYS A 57 -3.79 17.31 10.02
CA CYS A 57 -2.60 17.45 9.21
C CYS A 57 -1.53 16.42 9.63
N THR A 58 -0.61 16.17 8.72
CA THR A 58 0.57 15.31 8.91
C THR A 58 1.78 16.07 8.38
N SER A 59 2.97 15.50 8.46
CA SER A 59 4.17 16.07 7.83
C SER A 59 4.67 15.20 6.69
N ARG A 60 5.46 15.77 5.77
CA ARG A 60 6.11 14.99 4.70
C ARG A 60 7.01 13.91 5.31
N GLU A 61 7.74 14.27 6.35
CA GLU A 61 8.65 13.40 7.10
C GLU A 61 7.89 12.27 7.79
N ALA A 62 6.73 12.54 8.39
CA ALA A 62 5.87 11.53 8.99
C ALA A 62 5.37 10.51 7.96
N VAL A 63 5.04 10.94 6.74
CA VAL A 63 4.64 10.04 5.64
C VAL A 63 5.78 9.11 5.26
N PHE A 64 7.02 9.62 5.15
CA PHE A 64 8.18 8.78 4.84
C PHE A 64 8.50 7.79 5.96
N ARG A 65 8.43 8.22 7.23
CA ARG A 65 8.56 7.31 8.39
C ARG A 65 7.49 6.23 8.39
N PHE A 66 6.26 6.59 8.01
CA PHE A 66 5.17 5.64 7.87
C PHE A 66 5.47 4.57 6.81
N PHE A 67 6.03 4.95 5.65
CA PHE A 67 6.47 3.99 4.64
C PHE A 67 7.63 3.12 5.12
N ALA A 68 8.65 3.70 5.76
CA ALA A 68 9.76 2.94 6.32
C ALA A 68 9.27 1.85 7.27
N ARG A 69 8.41 2.21 8.22
CA ARG A 69 7.81 1.25 9.16
C ARG A 69 6.92 0.22 8.49
N LEU A 70 6.19 0.58 7.44
CA LEU A 70 5.38 -0.38 6.67
C LEU A 70 6.25 -1.41 5.96
N THR A 71 7.39 -0.97 5.40
CA THR A 71 8.38 -1.85 4.78
C THR A 71 9.02 -2.74 5.82
N GLU A 72 9.47 -2.18 6.94
CA GLU A 72 10.02 -2.94 8.08
C GLU A 72 9.02 -3.99 8.58
N ALA A 73 7.75 -3.63 8.77
CA ALA A 73 6.72 -4.57 9.20
C ALA A 73 6.42 -5.67 8.16
N ALA A 74 6.56 -5.35 6.86
CA ALA A 74 6.41 -6.34 5.80
C ALA A 74 7.61 -7.30 5.74
N THR A 75 8.83 -6.78 5.87
CA THR A 75 10.07 -7.56 5.83
C THR A 75 10.29 -8.37 7.11
N ALA A 76 9.91 -7.84 8.29
CA ALA A 76 10.00 -8.55 9.56
C ALA A 76 9.13 -9.84 9.56
N GLY A 77 8.05 -9.86 8.78
CA GLY A 77 7.24 -11.05 8.56
C GLY A 77 7.83 -12.06 7.56
N LEU A 78 8.89 -11.71 6.83
CA LEU A 78 9.51 -12.54 5.80
C LEU A 78 10.77 -13.29 6.26
N GLY A 79 11.20 -13.11 7.51
CA GLY A 79 12.48 -13.63 7.99
C GLY A 79 13.63 -12.84 7.36
N GLN A 80 14.61 -12.43 8.17
CA GLN A 80 15.80 -11.78 7.64
C GLN A 80 16.57 -12.77 6.77
N VAL A 81 16.41 -12.70 5.45
CA VAL A 81 17.41 -13.25 4.54
C VAL A 81 18.57 -12.26 4.62
N ALA A 82 19.58 -12.59 5.42
CA ALA A 82 20.84 -11.86 5.43
C ALA A 82 21.42 -11.92 4.01
N THR A 83 21.32 -10.82 3.27
CA THR A 83 22.07 -10.64 2.03
C THR A 83 23.51 -10.36 2.42
N ASP A 84 24.32 -11.43 2.45
CA ASP A 84 25.78 -11.32 2.42
C ASP A 84 26.16 -10.56 1.14
N PRO A 85 26.85 -9.41 1.21
CA PRO A 85 27.11 -8.54 0.06
C PRO A 85 28.03 -9.13 -1.02
N THR A 86 28.50 -10.38 -0.86
CA THR A 86 29.35 -11.10 -1.81
C THR A 86 28.60 -11.80 -2.95
N MET A 87 27.26 -11.80 -3.00
CA MET A 87 26.47 -12.55 -4.00
C MET A 87 25.67 -11.68 -5.00
N VAL A 88 26.14 -10.48 -5.36
CA VAL A 88 25.39 -9.55 -6.25
C VAL A 88 25.71 -9.67 -7.76
N GLU A 89 26.50 -10.64 -8.22
CA GLU A 89 26.85 -10.71 -9.65
C GLU A 89 25.86 -11.49 -10.53
N ASP A 90 24.93 -12.29 -9.98
CA ASP A 90 24.06 -13.18 -10.79
C ASP A 90 22.56 -12.81 -10.87
N VAL A 91 22.15 -11.64 -10.37
CA VAL A 91 20.71 -11.29 -10.23
C VAL A 91 20.06 -10.87 -11.57
N ASP A 92 20.85 -10.49 -12.58
CA ASP A 92 20.33 -9.90 -13.83
C ASP A 92 19.59 -10.90 -14.73
N SER A 93 19.81 -12.22 -14.56
CA SER A 93 19.18 -13.25 -15.40
C SER A 93 17.84 -13.78 -14.88
N GLN A 94 17.40 -13.40 -13.67
CA GLN A 94 16.20 -13.96 -13.03
C GLN A 94 14.94 -13.07 -13.10
N LEU A 95 15.06 -11.82 -13.58
CA LEU A 95 13.94 -10.87 -13.58
C LEU A 95 12.87 -11.11 -14.67
N ASP A 96 13.18 -11.87 -15.72
CA ASP A 96 12.21 -12.14 -16.81
C ASP A 96 11.20 -13.26 -16.52
N ALA A 97 11.37 -14.01 -15.43
CA ALA A 97 10.51 -15.16 -15.10
C ALA A 97 9.43 -14.86 -14.03
N PHE A 98 9.52 -13.74 -13.31
CA PHE A 98 8.59 -13.40 -12.24
C PHE A 98 7.35 -12.65 -12.76
N ASP A 99 6.50 -13.39 -13.46
CA ASP A 99 5.12 -12.98 -13.79
C ASP A 99 4.35 -12.70 -12.48
N PHE A 100 3.97 -11.43 -12.27
CA PHE A 100 3.27 -10.90 -11.08
C PHE A 100 1.81 -11.40 -10.95
N LYS A 101 1.53 -12.61 -11.45
CA LYS A 101 0.22 -13.21 -11.56
C LYS A 101 0.08 -14.30 -10.52
N THR A 102 -0.40 -13.94 -9.33
CA THR A 102 -1.35 -14.76 -8.53
C THR A 102 -1.68 -14.11 -7.18
N ARG A 103 -2.91 -13.60 -7.07
CA ARG A 103 -3.73 -13.88 -5.90
C ARG A 103 -5.21 -13.88 -6.28
N ARG A 104 -5.64 -15.05 -6.79
CA ARG A 104 -7.01 -15.57 -6.74
C ARG A 104 -7.55 -15.41 -5.32
N ILE A 105 -8.66 -14.69 -5.15
CA ILE A 105 -9.61 -14.97 -4.07
C ILE A 105 -10.81 -15.63 -4.73
N LYS A 106 -11.07 -16.88 -4.33
CA LYS A 106 -12.19 -17.73 -4.74
C LYS A 106 -13.53 -17.04 -4.44
N LYS A 107 -14.53 -17.18 -5.31
CA LYS A 107 -15.92 -17.28 -4.88
C LYS A 107 -16.58 -18.48 -5.54
N ALA A 108 -17.11 -19.34 -4.68
CA ALA A 108 -17.78 -20.59 -5.00
C ALA A 108 -19.07 -20.34 -5.81
N GLY A 109 -19.47 -21.37 -6.55
CA GLY A 109 -20.51 -21.33 -7.58
C GLY A 109 -21.94 -21.18 -7.07
N THR A 110 -22.81 -20.95 -8.05
CA THR A 110 -24.14 -21.55 -8.16
C THR A 110 -24.44 -21.68 -9.64
N ASP A 111 -24.81 -22.89 -10.02
CA ASP A 111 -25.23 -23.32 -11.35
C ASP A 111 -26.44 -22.55 -11.85
N ASN A 112 -26.52 -22.29 -13.15
CA ASN A 112 -27.78 -22.30 -13.88
C ASN A 112 -27.53 -22.56 -15.37
N VAL A 113 -27.81 -23.81 -15.73
CA VAL A 113 -27.90 -24.33 -17.09
C VAL A 113 -29.22 -23.83 -17.69
N ALA A 114 -29.16 -23.17 -18.84
CA ALA A 114 -30.33 -22.94 -19.68
C ALA A 114 -30.17 -23.76 -20.98
N PRO A 115 -31.19 -24.53 -21.39
CA PRO A 115 -31.07 -25.48 -22.48
C PRO A 115 -31.04 -24.81 -23.85
N THR A 116 -30.18 -25.33 -24.72
CA THR A 116 -30.13 -25.10 -26.15
C THR A 116 -31.35 -25.74 -26.82
N ASN A 117 -32.27 -24.93 -27.37
CA ASN A 117 -33.24 -25.43 -28.33
C ASN A 117 -32.67 -25.30 -29.75
N SER A 118 -32.37 -26.46 -30.31
CA SER A 118 -32.25 -26.73 -31.73
C SER A 118 -33.60 -26.50 -32.42
N GLU A 119 -33.65 -25.57 -33.36
CA GLU A 119 -34.67 -25.58 -34.42
C GLU A 119 -33.95 -25.72 -35.75
N GLY A 120 -33.98 -26.94 -36.27
CA GLY A 120 -33.90 -27.21 -37.70
C GLY A 120 -35.28 -27.71 -38.13
N ILE A 121 -35.85 -27.05 -39.13
CA ILE A 121 -36.46 -27.57 -40.38
C ILE A 121 -36.58 -26.35 -41.30
#